data_AF-A0A8S3T705-F1
#
_entry.id   AF-A0A8S3T705-F1
#
_cell.length_a   1.000
_cell.length_b   1.000
_cell.length_c   1.000
_cell.angle_alpha   90.00
_cell.angle_beta   90.00
_cell.angle_gamma   90.00
#
_symmetry.space_group_name_H-M   'P 1'
#
loop_
_entity.id
_entity.type
_entity.pdbx_description
1 polymer ?
#
loop_
_entity_poly.entity_id
_entity_poly.type
_entity_poly.pdbx_seq_one_letter_code
_entity_poly.pdbx_strand_id
1 'polypeptide(L)'
;MDSGSIVYMHTDVLHQTEIVDILTKPETSCTSNVPPYKPKANEVYLFQTGADDWKCDQYLWINNGTKSVTIGNDVLKKHFYKIRLPGTTDKTNGRKRPVGSLQFKKTAYSLKSNKSLILVHYEGDETVYVPVGHGNSKKSDPPEYTRTAPSVLRKIEQDIRSGEKTAMDVYRESISNGSVSGEHQGVLNARNVKQVENLILVTDSPPPVKKVKLKPIPIAWINGLNSDHKQTIENNEWLCSEIINVCCRIISRQFPNISGFQPTGLSPVFDEATKSWSEKFGSFSQKGCPTVQIHHTGKSHWVTSLQSVNDQCIYVLDSFSKTFTLTPSLDIQLAAIYGHGKKHISIKLPEVQRQPNGYDCGVYSIANLLEFCFNGGTSNFKNKTAFEPTGMREHLIKCLELGYFSKFPQSLNSCADSVKMHTRKIECSCVCGKPDILENMFGCEGKRGRVTCSKWVHQSCSNVLGDWLCDEHRSTV
;
A
#
# COMPACT_ATOMS: atom_id res chain seq x y z
N MET A 1 29.94 21.62 -27.21
CA MET A 1 28.54 22.00 -26.90
C MET A 1 28.41 21.80 -25.41
N ASP A 2 28.08 22.85 -24.66
CA ASP A 2 28.02 22.78 -23.20
C ASP A 2 27.04 21.69 -22.77
N SER A 3 27.59 20.60 -22.27
CA SER A 3 26.88 19.39 -21.84
C SER A 3 26.28 19.56 -20.45
N GLY A 4 25.71 20.74 -20.19
CA GLY A 4 25.05 21.10 -18.94
C GLY A 4 23.53 21.00 -19.04
N SER A 5 22.87 21.00 -17.89
CA SER A 5 21.43 21.18 -17.82
C SER A 5 21.01 22.53 -18.39
N ILE A 6 19.89 22.57 -19.11
CA ILE A 6 19.33 23.82 -19.65
C ILE A 6 18.26 24.31 -18.69
N VAL A 7 18.44 25.52 -18.16
CA VAL A 7 17.39 26.18 -17.36
C VAL A 7 16.25 26.56 -18.31
N TYR A 8 15.05 26.08 -18.01
CA TYR A 8 13.84 26.37 -18.78
C TYR A 8 13.36 27.81 -18.51
N MET A 9 13.30 28.21 -17.25
CA MET A 9 12.96 29.59 -16.83
C MET A 9 13.40 29.86 -15.39
N HIS A 10 13.41 31.13 -15.01
CA HIS A 10 13.59 31.60 -13.64
C HIS A 10 12.29 32.22 -13.13
N THR A 11 11.64 31.61 -12.14
CA THR A 11 10.40 32.12 -11.54
C THR A 11 10.19 31.60 -10.12
N ASP A 12 9.66 32.46 -9.25
CA ASP A 12 9.32 32.11 -7.87
C ASP A 12 8.06 31.25 -7.78
N VAL A 13 7.18 31.32 -8.79
CA VAL A 13 5.89 30.62 -8.81
C VAL A 13 5.61 30.08 -10.20
N LEU A 14 5.18 28.82 -10.26
CA LEU A 14 4.61 28.20 -11.46
C LEU A 14 3.12 27.94 -11.26
N HIS A 15 2.30 28.55 -12.10
CA HIS A 15 0.87 28.28 -12.10
C HIS A 15 0.59 26.91 -12.73
N GLN A 16 -0.51 26.28 -12.30
CA GLN A 16 -0.86 24.95 -12.75
C GLN A 16 -1.10 24.86 -14.26
N THR A 17 -1.67 25.91 -14.86
CA THR A 17 -1.89 26.02 -16.31
C THR A 17 -0.56 26.04 -17.06
N GLU A 18 0.39 26.86 -16.61
CA GLU A 18 1.73 26.95 -17.19
C GLU A 18 2.46 25.60 -17.14
N ILE A 19 2.41 24.91 -16.00
CA ILE A 19 3.02 23.58 -15.85
C ILE A 19 2.47 22.58 -16.87
N VAL A 20 1.15 22.59 -17.09
CA VAL A 20 0.50 21.70 -18.07
C VAL A 20 0.88 22.08 -19.49
N ASP A 21 0.89 23.37 -19.80
CA ASP A 21 1.27 23.86 -21.13
C ASP A 21 2.71 23.46 -21.46
N ILE A 22 3.65 23.66 -20.53
CA ILE A 22 5.06 23.26 -20.68
C ILE A 22 5.19 21.74 -20.91
N LEU A 23 4.46 20.92 -20.15
CA LEU A 23 4.54 19.46 -20.25
C LEU A 23 3.81 18.88 -21.48
N THR A 24 2.86 19.63 -22.04
CA THR A 24 2.08 19.21 -23.22
C THR A 24 2.72 19.67 -24.52
N LYS A 25 3.34 20.86 -24.51
CA LYS A 25 3.98 21.50 -25.66
C LYS A 25 5.41 21.91 -25.29
N PRO A 26 6.31 20.94 -25.07
CA PRO A 26 7.67 21.23 -24.64
C PRO A 26 8.44 21.99 -25.73
N GLU A 27 9.13 23.05 -25.34
CA GLU A 27 10.13 23.67 -26.20
C GLU A 27 11.39 22.79 -26.24
N THR A 28 11.68 22.21 -27.40
CA THR A 28 12.80 21.26 -27.57
C THR A 28 14.15 21.89 -27.25
N SER A 29 14.32 23.19 -27.52
CA SER A 29 15.54 23.96 -27.17
C SER A 29 15.77 24.10 -25.67
N CYS A 30 14.71 23.98 -24.86
CA CYS A 30 14.72 24.18 -23.41
C CYS A 30 14.62 22.84 -22.65
N THR A 31 14.66 21.72 -23.37
CA THR A 31 14.59 20.37 -22.80
C THR A 31 16.00 19.81 -22.63
N SER A 32 16.33 19.35 -21.42
CA SER A 32 17.63 18.77 -21.12
C SER A 32 17.57 17.26 -20.89
N ASN A 33 18.64 16.57 -21.28
CA ASN A 33 18.92 15.17 -20.94
C ASN A 33 19.97 15.04 -19.82
N VAL A 34 20.51 16.17 -19.36
CA VAL A 34 21.55 16.25 -18.34
C VAL A 34 20.90 16.78 -17.06
N PRO A 35 20.96 16.06 -15.92
CA PRO A 35 20.39 16.55 -14.67
C PRO A 35 21.06 17.85 -14.22
N PRO A 36 20.36 18.69 -13.44
CA PRO A 36 20.88 19.99 -13.06
C PRO A 36 21.95 19.84 -12.00
N TYR A 37 23.04 20.61 -12.08
CA TYR A 37 24.08 20.60 -11.06
C TYR A 37 23.86 21.76 -10.10
N LYS A 38 23.58 21.44 -8.82
CA LYS A 38 23.32 22.42 -7.76
C LYS A 38 22.39 23.55 -8.22
N PRO A 39 21.18 23.21 -8.69
CA PRO A 39 20.20 24.21 -9.11
C PRO A 39 19.94 25.22 -7.99
N LYS A 40 19.77 26.48 -8.36
CA LYS A 40 19.49 27.61 -7.48
C LYS A 40 18.00 27.73 -7.22
N ALA A 41 17.65 28.48 -6.20
CA ALA A 41 16.29 28.93 -6.00
C ALA A 41 15.73 29.57 -7.28
N ASN A 42 14.45 29.28 -7.54
CA ASN A 42 13.63 29.80 -8.63
C ASN A 42 14.01 29.27 -10.02
N GLU A 43 14.98 28.36 -10.13
CA GLU A 43 15.28 27.69 -11.38
C GLU A 43 14.25 26.59 -11.69
N VAL A 44 13.84 26.54 -12.94
CA VAL A 44 12.95 25.53 -13.49
C VAL A 44 13.67 24.80 -14.61
N TYR A 45 13.53 23.48 -14.66
CA TYR A 45 14.17 22.65 -15.67
C TYR A 45 13.17 21.67 -16.26
N LEU A 46 13.19 21.51 -17.57
CA LEU A 46 12.40 20.52 -18.28
C LEU A 46 13.31 19.37 -18.74
N PHE A 47 13.02 18.15 -18.28
CA PHE A 47 13.82 16.97 -18.58
C PHE A 47 13.07 15.97 -19.42
N GLN A 48 13.77 15.42 -20.41
CA GLN A 48 13.35 14.20 -21.08
C GLN A 48 14.00 13.01 -20.39
N THR A 49 13.19 12.08 -19.87
CA THR A 49 13.68 11.02 -18.98
C THR A 49 13.10 9.66 -19.33
N GLY A 50 13.98 8.66 -19.34
CA GLY A 50 13.63 7.24 -19.24
C GLY A 50 14.16 6.55 -17.97
N ALA A 51 14.70 7.30 -16.99
CA ALA A 51 15.56 6.72 -15.94
C ALA A 51 15.52 7.36 -14.55
N ASP A 52 14.72 8.41 -14.30
CA ASP A 52 14.79 9.22 -13.07
C ASP A 52 16.12 9.99 -12.86
N ASP A 53 16.91 10.21 -13.91
CA ASP A 53 18.21 10.90 -13.84
C ASP A 53 18.11 12.32 -13.28
N TRP A 54 17.01 13.01 -13.52
CA TRP A 54 16.69 14.34 -12.99
C TRP A 54 16.81 14.44 -11.46
N LYS A 55 16.80 13.31 -10.73
CA LYS A 55 17.00 13.26 -9.28
C LYS A 55 18.46 13.41 -8.84
N CYS A 56 19.42 13.35 -9.77
CA CYS A 56 20.85 13.46 -9.48
C CYS A 56 21.32 14.91 -9.54
N ASP A 57 20.71 15.75 -8.71
CA ASP A 57 20.89 17.21 -8.70
C ASP A 57 21.89 17.73 -7.65
N GLN A 58 22.70 16.83 -7.07
CA GLN A 58 23.69 17.08 -6.01
C GLN A 58 23.14 17.56 -4.65
N TYR A 59 21.82 17.62 -4.51
CA TYR A 59 21.19 17.81 -3.21
C TYR A 59 20.69 16.49 -2.62
N LEU A 60 20.58 16.47 -1.30
CA LEU A 60 19.94 15.38 -0.58
C LEU A 60 18.51 15.76 -0.24
N TRP A 61 17.55 15.05 -0.83
CA TRP A 61 16.14 15.32 -0.66
C TRP A 61 15.45 14.30 0.24
N ILE A 62 14.47 14.75 1.02
CA ILE A 62 13.49 13.89 1.69
C ILE A 62 12.17 13.98 0.92
N ASN A 63 11.63 12.84 0.51
CA ASN A 63 10.31 12.77 -0.11
C ASN A 63 9.25 13.27 0.89
N ASN A 64 8.48 14.27 0.48
CA ASN A 64 7.45 14.95 1.28
C ASN A 64 6.04 14.67 0.75
N GLY A 65 5.86 13.57 0.03
CA GLY A 65 4.59 13.09 -0.47
C GLY A 65 4.39 13.34 -1.96
N THR A 66 3.22 12.93 -2.44
CA THR A 66 2.81 13.09 -3.84
C THR A 66 1.35 13.50 -3.86
N LYS A 67 0.99 14.47 -4.72
CA LYS A 67 -0.39 14.84 -5.02
C LYS A 67 -0.68 14.57 -6.49
N SER A 68 -1.94 14.34 -6.81
CA SER A 68 -2.41 14.18 -8.18
C SER A 68 -3.61 15.09 -8.38
N VAL A 69 -3.66 15.77 -9.52
CA VAL A 69 -4.73 16.69 -9.89
C VAL A 69 -5.18 16.31 -11.29
N THR A 70 -6.47 16.03 -11.47
CA THR A 70 -7.07 15.79 -12.77
C THR A 70 -7.24 17.13 -13.50
N ILE A 71 -6.75 17.23 -14.73
CA ILE A 71 -6.82 18.43 -15.56
C ILE A 71 -7.29 18.00 -16.95
N GLY A 72 -8.52 18.36 -17.30
CA GLY A 72 -9.19 17.83 -18.48
C GLY A 72 -9.27 16.29 -18.41
N ASN A 73 -8.71 15.62 -19.42
CA ASN A 73 -8.67 14.15 -19.51
C ASN A 73 -7.37 13.53 -18.99
N ASP A 74 -6.46 14.32 -18.42
CA ASP A 74 -5.16 13.85 -17.92
C ASP A 74 -5.00 14.07 -16.41
N VAL A 75 -3.95 13.48 -15.84
CA VAL A 75 -3.62 13.59 -14.43
C VAL A 75 -2.21 14.16 -14.28
N LEU A 76 -2.12 15.36 -13.73
CA LEU A 76 -0.88 15.98 -13.31
C LEU A 76 -0.46 15.43 -11.95
N LYS A 77 0.69 14.76 -11.89
CA LYS A 77 1.31 14.32 -10.64
C LYS A 77 2.34 15.34 -10.17
N LYS A 78 2.32 15.64 -8.88
CA LYS A 78 3.24 16.55 -8.18
C LYS A 78 3.98 15.77 -7.11
N HIS A 79 5.28 15.62 -7.23
CA HIS A 79 6.14 14.99 -6.23
C HIS A 79 6.86 16.08 -5.44
N PHE A 80 6.66 16.10 -4.12
CA PHE A 80 7.22 17.13 -3.25
C PHE A 80 8.45 16.61 -2.54
N TYR A 81 9.48 17.44 -2.47
CA TYR A 81 10.72 17.15 -1.79
C TYR A 81 11.12 18.32 -0.90
N LYS A 82 11.67 18.01 0.25
CA LYS A 82 12.24 18.98 1.19
C LYS A 82 13.73 18.70 1.38
N ILE A 83 14.55 19.74 1.47
CA ILE A 83 16.01 19.55 1.60
C ILE A 83 16.32 18.83 2.91
N ARG A 84 17.27 17.89 2.86
CA ARG A 84 17.76 17.16 4.02
C ARG A 84 18.85 17.97 4.70
N LEU A 85 18.63 18.32 5.95
CA LEU A 85 19.62 18.95 6.81
C LEU A 85 20.28 17.92 7.76
N PRO A 86 21.49 18.21 8.26
CA PRO A 86 22.11 17.41 9.32
C PRO A 86 21.16 17.27 10.52
N GLY A 87 21.02 16.04 11.00
CA GLY A 87 20.14 15.73 12.11
C GLY A 87 20.68 16.19 13.46
N THR A 88 19.78 16.50 14.41
CA THR A 88 20.14 16.61 15.81
C THR A 88 20.40 15.23 16.41
N THR A 89 21.36 15.14 17.32
CA THR A 89 21.68 13.88 18.00
C THR A 89 20.51 13.48 18.89
N ASP A 90 19.90 12.32 18.60
CA ASP A 90 18.90 11.73 19.47
C ASP A 90 19.53 11.40 20.82
N LYS A 91 19.09 12.08 21.89
CA LYS A 91 19.63 11.90 23.26
C LYS A 91 19.47 10.47 23.78
N THR A 92 18.55 9.68 23.22
CA THR A 92 18.27 8.32 23.68
C THR A 92 19.15 7.25 23.01
N ASN A 93 19.60 7.48 21.78
CA ASN A 93 20.26 6.44 20.96
C ASN A 93 21.54 6.91 20.26
N GLY A 94 21.97 8.16 20.45
CA GLY A 94 23.16 8.75 19.83
C GLY A 94 23.09 8.88 18.29
N ARG A 95 22.00 8.45 17.65
CA ARG A 95 21.82 8.51 16.20
C ARG A 95 21.30 9.89 15.79
N LYS A 96 21.98 10.53 14.85
CA LYS A 96 21.51 11.77 14.21
C LYS A 96 20.37 11.44 13.26
N ARG A 97 19.13 11.82 13.59
CA ARG A 97 17.99 11.66 12.67
C ARG A 97 17.95 12.84 11.72
N PRO A 98 18.05 12.64 10.39
CA PRO A 98 18.02 13.76 9.46
C PRO A 98 16.72 14.54 9.59
N VAL A 99 16.82 15.87 9.55
CA VAL A 99 15.67 16.78 9.61
C VAL A 99 15.43 17.31 8.20
N GLY A 100 14.18 17.32 7.76
CA GLY A 100 13.81 17.93 6.48
C GLY A 100 13.39 19.38 6.67
N SER A 101 13.86 20.28 5.82
CA SER A 101 13.52 21.70 5.84
C SER A 101 12.77 22.11 4.58
N LEU A 102 11.76 22.98 4.74
CA LEU A 102 11.04 23.59 3.61
C LEU A 102 11.70 24.89 3.14
N GLN A 103 12.80 25.33 3.77
CA GLN A 103 13.54 26.52 3.37
C GLN A 103 14.13 26.38 1.97
N PHE A 104 14.46 25.16 1.53
CA PHE A 104 14.73 24.84 0.14
C PHE A 104 13.97 23.57 -0.22
N LYS A 105 13.14 23.66 -1.25
CA LYS A 105 12.22 22.59 -1.66
C LYS A 105 12.31 22.39 -3.16
N LYS A 106 11.99 21.18 -3.57
CA LYS A 106 11.93 20.78 -4.98
C LYS A 106 10.57 20.17 -5.26
N THR A 107 9.95 20.60 -6.35
CA THR A 107 8.71 20.00 -6.84
C THR A 107 8.94 19.46 -8.25
N ALA A 108 8.63 18.18 -8.45
CA ALA A 108 8.70 17.55 -9.77
C ALA A 108 7.29 17.25 -10.27
N TYR A 109 7.04 17.62 -11.53
CA TYR A 109 5.75 17.53 -12.20
C TYR A 109 5.84 16.56 -13.36
N SER A 110 4.80 15.74 -13.53
CA SER A 110 4.69 14.80 -14.65
C SER A 110 3.23 14.62 -15.06
N LEU A 111 2.97 14.52 -16.34
CA LEU A 111 1.65 14.14 -16.85
C LEU A 111 1.51 12.62 -16.95
N LYS A 112 0.31 12.08 -16.70
CA LYS A 112 0.07 10.64 -16.83
C LYS A 112 0.12 10.22 -18.30
N SER A 113 -0.32 11.06 -19.22
CA SER A 113 -0.23 10.83 -20.67
C SER A 113 1.21 10.86 -21.20
N ASN A 114 2.06 11.73 -20.64
CA ASN A 114 3.45 11.91 -21.08
C ASN A 114 4.43 11.70 -19.92
N LYS A 115 4.78 10.44 -19.68
CA LYS A 115 5.73 10.05 -18.62
C LYS A 115 7.20 10.29 -18.98
N SER A 116 7.49 10.57 -20.25
CA SER A 116 8.84 10.84 -20.72
C SER A 116 9.34 12.24 -20.41
N LEU A 117 8.47 13.14 -19.95
CA LEU A 117 8.84 14.50 -19.56
C LEU A 117 8.62 14.73 -18.07
N ILE A 118 9.58 15.37 -17.44
CA ILE A 118 9.52 15.82 -16.06
C ILE A 118 9.90 17.30 -16.01
N LEU A 119 9.04 18.13 -15.44
CA LEU A 119 9.38 19.52 -15.11
C LEU A 119 9.78 19.56 -13.63
N VAL A 120 10.92 20.16 -13.32
CA VAL A 120 11.42 20.27 -11.95
C VAL A 120 11.59 21.74 -11.60
N HIS A 121 11.01 22.14 -10.47
CA HIS A 121 11.07 23.50 -9.96
C HIS A 121 11.73 23.49 -8.59
N TYR A 122 12.72 24.36 -8.42
CA TYR A 122 13.44 24.58 -7.17
C TYR A 122 12.99 25.90 -6.57
N GLU A 123 12.63 25.89 -5.30
CA GLU A 123 12.06 27.05 -4.60
C GLU A 123 12.73 27.21 -3.24
N GLY A 124 12.95 28.45 -2.79
CA GLY A 124 13.44 28.75 -1.45
C GLY A 124 14.85 29.33 -1.42
N ASP A 125 15.72 28.84 -0.54
CA ASP A 125 17.10 29.31 -0.35
C ASP A 125 18.06 28.11 -0.35
N GLU A 126 18.77 27.90 -1.45
CA GLU A 126 19.68 26.77 -1.59
C GLU A 126 20.87 26.80 -0.62
N THR A 127 21.20 27.97 -0.06
CA THR A 127 22.37 28.13 0.83
C THR A 127 22.20 27.40 2.16
N VAL A 128 20.96 27.03 2.53
CA VAL A 128 20.68 26.21 3.71
C VAL A 128 21.21 24.78 3.59
N TYR A 129 21.56 24.33 2.40
CA TYR A 129 22.10 22.98 2.19
C TYR A 129 23.50 22.86 2.79
N VAL A 130 23.65 21.86 3.66
CA VAL A 130 24.94 21.48 4.23
C VAL A 130 25.33 20.11 3.69
N PRO A 131 26.46 19.99 2.96
CA PRO A 131 26.97 18.70 2.53
C PRO A 131 27.14 17.74 3.70
N VAL A 132 26.59 16.54 3.58
CA VAL A 132 26.79 15.47 4.55
C VAL A 132 27.63 14.37 3.95
N GLY A 133 28.55 13.83 4.76
CA GLY A 133 29.39 12.72 4.34
C GLY A 133 28.55 11.54 3.88
N HIS A 134 28.90 11.01 2.71
CA HIS A 134 28.29 9.77 2.22
C HIS A 134 29.02 8.55 2.81
N GLY A 135 28.24 7.58 3.30
CA GLY A 135 28.76 6.29 3.80
C GLY A 135 29.50 6.39 5.14
N ASN A 136 30.43 5.47 5.38
CA ASN A 136 31.22 5.39 6.62
C ASN A 136 32.43 6.36 6.64
N SER A 137 32.43 7.39 5.78
CA SER A 137 33.52 8.36 5.73
C SER A 137 33.57 9.14 7.05
N LYS A 138 34.70 9.02 7.77
CA LYS A 138 34.99 9.78 9.00
C LYS A 138 35.72 11.09 8.71
N LYS A 139 35.79 11.54 7.45
CA LYS A 139 36.47 12.78 7.08
C LYS A 139 35.77 13.99 7.73
N SER A 140 36.56 14.91 8.27
CA SER A 140 36.09 16.16 8.88
C SER A 140 35.35 17.03 7.88
N ASP A 141 35.86 17.08 6.64
CA ASP A 141 35.23 17.77 5.52
C ASP A 141 34.65 16.72 4.57
N PRO A 142 33.34 16.45 4.63
CA PRO A 142 32.73 15.48 3.76
C PRO A 142 32.81 15.99 2.31
N PRO A 143 33.22 15.14 1.35
CA PRO A 143 33.16 15.50 -0.05
C PRO A 143 31.72 15.82 -0.44
N GLU A 144 31.57 16.69 -1.43
CA GLU A 144 30.28 17.04 -1.99
C GLU A 144 29.47 15.78 -2.35
N TYR A 145 28.17 15.82 -2.08
CA TYR A 145 27.31 14.70 -2.40
C TYR A 145 27.20 14.57 -3.92
N THR A 146 27.72 13.47 -4.45
CA THR A 146 27.60 13.15 -5.87
C THR A 146 27.02 11.77 -6.10
N ARG A 147 25.93 11.72 -6.86
CA ARG A 147 25.25 10.47 -7.26
C ARG A 147 25.30 10.27 -8.76
N THR A 148 25.83 9.13 -9.19
CA THR A 148 25.78 8.68 -10.59
C THR A 148 24.33 8.49 -11.05
N ALA A 149 24.01 8.99 -12.23
CA ALA A 149 22.71 8.89 -12.87
C ALA A 149 22.32 7.41 -13.10
N PRO A 150 21.06 7.03 -12.81
CA PRO A 150 20.55 5.70 -13.12
C PRO A 150 20.77 5.23 -14.57
N SER A 151 20.66 6.09 -15.58
CA SER A 151 20.95 5.73 -16.98
C SER A 151 22.38 5.24 -17.18
N VAL A 152 23.34 5.93 -16.56
CA VAL A 152 24.77 5.56 -16.59
C VAL A 152 24.99 4.23 -15.92
N LEU A 153 24.37 4.00 -14.76
CA LEU A 153 24.45 2.71 -14.07
C LEU A 153 23.88 1.56 -14.92
N ARG A 154 22.75 1.79 -15.62
CA ARG A 154 22.18 0.80 -16.55
C ARG A 154 23.09 0.53 -17.74
N LYS A 155 23.73 1.56 -18.29
CA LYS A 155 24.70 1.40 -19.38
C LYS A 155 25.90 0.57 -18.94
N ILE A 156 26.50 0.91 -17.78
CA ILE A 156 27.60 0.15 -17.19
C ILE A 156 27.18 -1.32 -16.99
N GLU A 157 25.98 -1.57 -16.48
CA GLU A 157 25.46 -2.92 -16.29
C GLU A 157 25.30 -3.69 -17.63
N GLN A 158 24.83 -3.02 -18.69
CA GLN A 158 24.74 -3.62 -20.03
C GLN A 158 26.13 -3.94 -20.61
N ASP A 159 27.08 -3.01 -20.49
CA ASP A 159 28.45 -3.17 -20.98
C ASP A 159 29.21 -4.30 -20.25
N ILE A 160 28.89 -4.53 -18.98
CA ILE A 160 29.42 -5.67 -18.21
C ILE A 160 28.79 -6.98 -18.68
N ARG A 161 27.45 -7.02 -18.85
CA ARG A 161 26.70 -8.24 -19.19
C ARG A 161 27.04 -8.82 -20.56
N SER A 162 27.58 -8.02 -21.49
CA SER A 162 28.06 -8.56 -22.77
C SER A 162 29.24 -9.52 -22.58
N GLY A 163 29.93 -9.47 -21.42
CA GLY A 163 31.08 -10.32 -21.12
C GLY A 163 32.37 -9.94 -21.85
N GLU A 164 32.34 -8.86 -22.63
CA GLU A 164 33.44 -8.45 -23.52
C GLU A 164 34.45 -7.52 -22.86
N LYS A 165 34.11 -6.90 -21.71
CA LYS A 165 34.89 -5.83 -21.08
C LYS A 165 35.09 -6.06 -19.59
N THR A 166 36.30 -5.80 -19.08
CA THR A 166 36.55 -5.82 -17.63
C THR A 166 35.99 -4.56 -16.95
N ALA A 167 35.82 -4.56 -15.62
CA ALA A 167 35.44 -3.36 -14.87
C ALA A 167 36.35 -2.16 -15.15
N MET A 168 37.65 -2.43 -15.32
CA MET A 168 38.63 -1.39 -15.62
C MET A 168 38.42 -0.82 -17.03
N ASP A 169 38.07 -1.66 -18.00
CA ASP A 169 37.82 -1.23 -19.38
C ASP A 169 36.53 -0.40 -19.47
N VAL A 170 35.45 -0.85 -18.82
CA VAL A 170 34.20 -0.08 -18.74
C VAL A 170 34.40 1.26 -18.02
N TYR A 171 35.18 1.28 -16.93
CA TYR A 171 35.52 2.53 -16.25
C TYR A 171 36.33 3.48 -17.15
N ARG A 172 37.40 2.98 -17.80
CA ARG A 172 38.22 3.75 -18.74
C ARG A 172 37.37 4.30 -19.87
N GLU A 173 36.53 3.48 -20.49
CA GLU A 173 35.64 3.92 -21.57
C GLU A 173 34.63 4.96 -21.09
N SER A 174 34.06 4.79 -19.88
CA SER A 174 33.14 5.77 -19.30
C SER A 174 33.79 7.14 -19.08
N ILE A 175 35.08 7.21 -18.75
CA ILE A 175 35.80 8.48 -18.59
C ILE A 175 36.37 8.99 -19.92
N SER A 176 36.73 8.10 -20.85
CA SER A 176 37.33 8.43 -22.15
C SER A 176 36.30 8.85 -23.20
N ASN A 177 35.05 8.37 -23.13
CA ASN A 177 33.98 8.76 -24.05
C ASN A 177 33.53 10.23 -23.88
N GLY A 178 34.17 11.00 -23.00
CA GLY A 178 34.53 12.40 -23.25
C GLY A 178 33.39 13.41 -23.44
N SER A 179 32.13 13.05 -23.24
CA SER A 179 31.01 13.95 -23.53
C SER A 179 30.72 14.92 -22.38
N VAL A 180 31.23 14.62 -21.17
CA VAL A 180 30.92 15.35 -19.94
C VAL A 180 32.19 15.57 -19.14
N SER A 181 32.65 16.83 -19.10
CA SER A 181 33.73 17.31 -18.26
C SER A 181 33.18 18.21 -17.15
N GLY A 182 34.01 18.51 -16.15
CA GLY A 182 33.65 19.44 -15.06
C GLY A 182 32.65 18.86 -14.05
N GLU A 183 31.72 19.70 -13.61
CA GLU A 183 30.85 19.48 -12.45
C GLU A 183 29.92 18.24 -12.58
N HIS A 184 29.58 17.85 -13.80
CA HIS A 184 28.67 16.72 -14.07
C HIS A 184 29.41 15.38 -14.22
N GLN A 185 30.76 15.36 -14.17
CA GLN A 185 31.56 14.15 -14.41
C GLN A 185 31.15 13.00 -13.48
N GLY A 186 30.97 13.26 -12.18
CA GLY A 186 30.59 12.22 -11.21
C GLY A 186 29.12 11.75 -11.32
N VAL A 187 28.29 12.49 -12.06
CA VAL A 187 26.87 12.15 -12.30
C VAL A 187 26.73 11.37 -13.59
N LEU A 188 27.36 11.84 -14.66
CA LEU A 188 27.19 11.29 -16.01
C LEU A 188 28.24 10.22 -16.39
N ASN A 189 29.25 10.01 -15.56
CA ASN A 189 30.23 8.93 -15.73
C ASN A 189 30.30 8.03 -14.48
N ALA A 190 30.95 6.88 -14.64
CA ALA A 190 31.37 6.05 -13.52
C ALA A 190 32.31 6.85 -12.60
N ARG A 191 32.06 6.82 -11.29
CA ARG A 191 32.85 7.58 -10.30
C ARG A 191 34.20 6.96 -10.01
N ASN A 192 34.29 5.63 -10.06
CA ASN A 192 35.52 4.86 -9.87
C ASN A 192 35.32 3.41 -10.31
N VAL A 193 36.44 2.71 -10.51
CA VAL A 193 36.46 1.27 -10.84
C VAL A 193 35.66 0.45 -9.82
N LYS A 194 35.72 0.82 -8.53
CA LYS A 194 35.00 0.09 -7.47
C LYS A 194 33.48 0.13 -7.64
N GLN A 195 32.94 1.23 -8.17
CA GLN A 195 31.52 1.33 -8.51
C GLN A 195 31.13 0.35 -9.61
N VAL A 196 31.99 0.21 -10.63
CA VAL A 196 31.80 -0.73 -11.74
C VAL A 196 31.91 -2.17 -11.23
N GLU A 197 32.94 -2.51 -10.44
CA GLU A 197 33.10 -3.82 -9.81
C GLU A 197 31.90 -4.21 -8.92
N ASN A 198 31.38 -3.26 -8.14
CA ASN A 198 30.22 -3.50 -7.28
C ASN A 198 28.96 -3.81 -8.11
N LEU A 199 28.90 -3.40 -9.38
CA LEU A 199 27.84 -3.80 -10.31
C LEU A 199 28.12 -5.20 -10.90
N ILE A 200 29.38 -5.57 -11.15
CA ILE A 200 29.76 -6.93 -11.60
C ILE A 200 29.36 -8.00 -10.57
N LEU A 201 29.66 -7.76 -9.28
CA LEU A 201 29.29 -8.68 -8.19
C LEU A 201 27.77 -8.88 -8.08
N VAL A 202 26.99 -7.93 -8.61
CA VAL A 202 25.52 -7.97 -8.66
C VAL A 202 25.02 -8.74 -9.90
N THR A 203 25.80 -8.82 -10.99
CA THR A 203 25.40 -9.46 -12.26
C THR A 203 25.86 -10.91 -12.46
N ASP A 204 27.04 -11.31 -11.95
CA ASP A 204 27.54 -12.71 -12.02
C ASP A 204 26.96 -13.60 -10.90
N SER A 205 26.24 -12.98 -9.98
CA SER A 205 25.36 -13.69 -9.07
C SER A 205 24.04 -13.98 -9.80
N PRO A 206 23.36 -15.14 -9.57
CA PRO A 206 21.93 -15.22 -9.88
C PRO A 206 21.26 -13.97 -9.30
N PRO A 207 20.21 -13.43 -9.96
CA PRO A 207 19.73 -12.06 -9.75
C PRO A 207 19.74 -11.76 -8.26
N PRO A 208 20.32 -10.63 -7.81
CA PRO A 208 20.45 -10.40 -6.39
C PRO A 208 19.03 -10.43 -5.85
N VAL A 209 18.73 -11.47 -5.07
CA VAL A 209 17.91 -11.29 -3.89
C VAL A 209 18.48 -10.01 -3.30
N LYS A 210 17.64 -8.97 -3.22
CA LYS A 210 17.97 -7.73 -2.50
C LYS A 210 18.89 -8.11 -1.35
N LYS A 211 19.88 -7.29 -0.96
CA LYS A 211 20.36 -7.41 0.42
C LYS A 211 19.17 -7.11 1.35
N VAL A 212 18.22 -8.03 1.48
CA VAL A 212 17.84 -8.67 2.71
C VAL A 212 19.18 -8.77 3.42
N LYS A 213 19.47 -7.76 4.27
CA LYS A 213 20.10 -8.07 5.55
C LYS A 213 19.52 -9.42 5.87
N LEU A 214 20.30 -10.50 5.85
CA LEU A 214 19.80 -11.79 6.31
C LEU A 214 19.18 -11.43 7.64
N LYS A 215 17.84 -11.35 7.64
CA LYS A 215 17.12 -11.08 8.86
C LYS A 215 17.59 -12.26 9.68
N PRO A 216 18.31 -12.01 10.80
CA PRO A 216 18.81 -13.11 11.61
C PRO A 216 17.68 -14.11 11.68
N ILE A 217 17.93 -15.36 11.25
CA ILE A 217 16.90 -16.36 10.97
C ILE A 217 15.86 -16.20 12.07
N PRO A 218 14.63 -15.71 11.74
CA PRO A 218 13.73 -15.24 12.77
C PRO A 218 13.53 -16.37 13.76
N ILE A 219 14.01 -16.17 14.98
CA ILE A 219 14.02 -17.23 15.98
C ILE A 219 12.55 -17.56 16.22
N ALA A 220 12.22 -18.85 16.15
CA ALA A 220 10.87 -19.30 16.42
C ALA A 220 10.41 -18.74 17.78
N TRP A 221 9.22 -18.16 17.81
CA TRP A 221 8.67 -17.54 19.01
C TRP A 221 7.55 -18.42 19.58
N ILE A 222 6.36 -18.41 18.96
CA ILE A 222 5.22 -19.18 19.46
C ILE A 222 4.24 -19.55 18.35
N ASN A 223 3.67 -20.75 18.39
CA ASN A 223 2.57 -21.18 17.52
C ASN A 223 2.84 -21.01 15.99
N GLY A 224 4.10 -21.14 15.57
CA GLY A 224 4.53 -20.94 14.17
C GLY A 224 4.85 -19.48 13.82
N LEU A 225 4.74 -18.55 14.77
CA LEU A 225 5.25 -17.19 14.66
C LEU A 225 6.73 -17.14 15.05
N ASN A 226 7.43 -16.10 14.60
CA ASN A 226 8.84 -15.88 14.84
C ASN A 226 9.10 -14.51 15.50
N SER A 227 10.35 -14.21 15.82
CA SER A 227 10.78 -12.96 16.44
C SER A 227 10.36 -11.71 15.67
N ASP A 228 10.29 -11.76 14.33
CA ASP A 228 9.86 -10.62 13.52
C ASP A 228 8.37 -10.32 13.75
N HIS A 229 7.54 -11.35 13.92
CA HIS A 229 6.13 -11.15 14.26
C HIS A 229 5.95 -10.50 15.62
N LYS A 230 6.75 -10.90 16.63
CA LYS A 230 6.75 -10.25 17.94
C LYS A 230 7.13 -8.77 17.80
N GLN A 231 8.20 -8.50 17.05
CA GLN A 231 8.69 -7.15 16.80
C GLN A 231 7.67 -6.28 16.05
N THR A 232 6.92 -6.83 15.08
CA THR A 232 5.81 -6.12 14.41
C THR A 232 4.74 -5.69 15.41
N ILE A 233 4.45 -6.51 16.42
CA ILE A 233 3.50 -6.15 17.48
C ILE A 233 4.10 -5.05 18.36
N GLU A 234 5.34 -5.20 18.83
CA GLU A 234 6.05 -4.26 19.72
C GLU A 234 6.28 -2.87 19.08
N ASN A 235 6.61 -2.84 17.79
CA ASN A 235 6.99 -1.62 17.07
C ASN A 235 5.81 -0.80 16.53
N ASN A 236 4.57 -1.12 16.94
CA ASN A 236 3.37 -0.46 16.43
C ASN A 236 3.20 -0.59 14.91
N GLU A 237 3.58 -1.72 14.33
CA GLU A 237 3.43 -2.02 12.91
C GLU A 237 2.07 -2.68 12.60
N TRP A 238 1.73 -2.76 11.32
CA TRP A 238 0.46 -3.31 10.85
C TRP A 238 0.50 -4.84 11.00
N LEU A 239 -0.50 -5.42 11.65
CA LEU A 239 -0.55 -6.87 11.84
C LEU A 239 -0.75 -7.57 10.48
N CYS A 240 0.04 -8.61 10.23
CA CYS A 240 -0.07 -9.46 9.05
C CYS A 240 -1.08 -10.60 9.27
N SER A 241 -1.49 -11.24 8.17
CA SER A 241 -2.44 -12.36 8.19
C SER A 241 -1.99 -13.53 9.05
N GLU A 242 -0.67 -13.80 9.17
CA GLU A 242 -0.15 -14.89 9.99
C GLU A 242 -0.44 -14.66 11.47
N ILE A 243 -0.18 -13.45 11.98
CA ILE A 243 -0.51 -13.07 13.37
C ILE A 243 -2.02 -13.20 13.60
N ILE A 244 -2.85 -12.63 12.71
CA ILE A 244 -4.32 -12.69 12.82
C ILE A 244 -4.81 -14.14 12.83
N ASN A 245 -4.31 -14.99 11.92
CA ASN A 245 -4.74 -16.38 11.80
C ASN A 245 -4.33 -17.21 13.04
N VAL A 246 -3.15 -16.96 13.61
CA VAL A 246 -2.74 -17.60 14.88
C VAL A 246 -3.65 -17.17 16.01
N CYS A 247 -4.01 -15.89 16.11
CA CYS A 247 -4.98 -15.40 17.09
C CYS A 247 -6.33 -16.12 16.92
N CYS A 248 -6.90 -16.10 15.72
CA CYS A 248 -8.16 -16.79 15.40
C CYS A 248 -8.12 -18.28 15.77
N ARG A 249 -7.01 -18.97 15.53
CA ARG A 249 -6.85 -20.40 15.85
C ARG A 249 -6.78 -20.67 17.36
N ILE A 250 -6.15 -19.79 18.14
CA ILE A 250 -6.15 -19.92 19.60
C ILE A 250 -7.56 -19.67 20.12
N ILE A 251 -8.19 -18.59 19.68
CA ILE A 251 -9.52 -18.16 20.13
C ILE A 251 -10.58 -19.21 19.75
N SER A 252 -10.53 -19.80 18.55
CA SER A 252 -11.49 -20.84 18.16
C SER A 252 -11.43 -22.10 19.03
N ARG A 253 -10.26 -22.42 19.58
CA ARG A 253 -10.09 -23.50 20.57
C ARG A 253 -10.68 -23.13 21.93
N GLN A 254 -10.59 -21.86 22.32
CA GLN A 254 -11.15 -21.36 23.57
C GLN A 254 -12.68 -21.24 23.54
N PHE A 255 -13.26 -20.95 22.36
CA PHE A 255 -14.70 -20.72 22.17
C PHE A 255 -15.28 -21.66 21.10
N PRO A 256 -15.34 -22.98 21.35
CA PRO A 256 -15.71 -23.99 20.35
C PRO A 256 -17.16 -23.88 19.86
N ASN A 257 -18.04 -23.22 20.62
CA ASN A 257 -19.45 -23.03 20.27
C ASN A 257 -19.68 -21.84 19.32
N ILE A 258 -18.64 -21.09 18.97
CA ILE A 258 -18.70 -19.96 18.05
C ILE A 258 -18.05 -20.35 16.74
N SER A 259 -18.80 -20.23 15.66
CA SER A 259 -18.29 -20.53 14.32
C SER A 259 -17.57 -19.32 13.72
N GLY A 260 -16.90 -19.55 12.59
CA GLY A 260 -16.14 -18.53 11.88
C GLY A 260 -14.66 -18.83 11.92
N PHE A 261 -13.84 -17.82 12.23
CA PHE A 261 -12.37 -17.95 12.37
C PHE A 261 -11.66 -18.52 11.13
N GLN A 262 -12.24 -18.33 9.95
CA GLN A 262 -11.66 -18.80 8.70
C GLN A 262 -10.37 -18.03 8.37
N PRO A 263 -9.39 -18.67 7.71
CA PRO A 263 -8.15 -18.01 7.36
C PRO A 263 -8.37 -16.75 6.53
N THR A 264 -7.73 -15.66 6.92
CA THR A 264 -7.86 -14.36 6.23
C THR A 264 -7.26 -14.35 4.82
N GLY A 265 -6.43 -15.36 4.50
CA GLY A 265 -5.88 -15.58 3.15
C GLY A 265 -6.92 -15.96 2.10
N LEU A 266 -8.14 -16.32 2.50
CA LEU A 266 -9.29 -16.58 1.60
C LEU A 266 -9.92 -15.29 1.04
N SER A 267 -9.39 -14.12 1.38
CA SER A 267 -9.90 -12.84 0.90
C SER A 267 -9.75 -12.74 -0.62
N PRO A 268 -10.83 -12.40 -1.36
CA PRO A 268 -10.78 -12.27 -2.81
C PRO A 268 -9.95 -11.04 -3.19
N VAL A 269 -9.14 -11.21 -4.24
CA VAL A 269 -8.26 -10.17 -4.78
C VAL A 269 -8.74 -9.79 -6.17
N PHE A 270 -8.85 -8.48 -6.43
CA PHE A 270 -9.18 -7.99 -7.77
C PHE A 270 -7.95 -8.07 -8.66
N ASP A 271 -8.07 -8.77 -9.79
CA ASP A 271 -7.05 -8.87 -10.81
C ASP A 271 -7.31 -7.81 -11.88
N GLU A 272 -6.43 -6.81 -11.94
CA GLU A 272 -6.52 -5.69 -12.90
C GLU A 272 -6.33 -6.13 -14.36
N ALA A 273 -5.59 -7.22 -14.61
CA ALA A 273 -5.34 -7.70 -15.97
C ALA A 273 -6.58 -8.40 -16.55
N THR A 274 -7.27 -9.20 -15.73
CA THR A 274 -8.49 -9.91 -16.13
C THR A 274 -9.77 -9.14 -15.82
N LYS A 275 -9.67 -8.02 -15.08
CA LYS A 275 -10.80 -7.24 -14.54
C LYS A 275 -11.81 -8.09 -13.78
N SER A 276 -11.32 -9.07 -13.02
CA SER A 276 -12.15 -10.05 -12.33
C SER A 276 -11.69 -10.29 -10.90
N TRP A 277 -12.57 -10.81 -10.06
CA TRP A 277 -12.22 -11.23 -8.70
C TRP A 277 -11.66 -12.65 -8.70
N SER A 278 -10.50 -12.82 -8.06
CA SER A 278 -9.86 -14.11 -7.90
C SER A 278 -9.96 -14.59 -6.45
N GLU A 279 -10.49 -15.80 -6.27
CA GLU A 279 -10.47 -16.57 -5.02
C GLU A 279 -9.34 -17.62 -5.07
N LYS A 280 -8.11 -17.17 -5.42
CA LYS A 280 -6.94 -18.03 -5.72
C LYS A 280 -6.61 -19.07 -4.64
N PHE A 281 -6.84 -18.74 -3.37
CA PHE A 281 -6.51 -19.60 -2.23
C PHE A 281 -7.74 -20.33 -1.68
N GLY A 282 -8.83 -20.37 -2.46
CA GLY A 282 -10.14 -20.85 -2.04
C GLY A 282 -11.05 -19.72 -1.60
N SER A 283 -12.28 -20.10 -1.27
CA SER A 283 -13.35 -19.17 -0.90
C SER A 283 -13.73 -19.37 0.57
N PHE A 284 -14.24 -18.31 1.20
CA PHE A 284 -14.93 -18.47 2.48
C PHE A 284 -16.12 -19.41 2.33
N SER A 285 -16.30 -20.27 3.33
CA SER A 285 -17.42 -21.20 3.46
C SER A 285 -18.49 -20.64 4.39
N GLN A 286 -19.73 -21.10 4.21
CA GLN A 286 -20.84 -20.75 5.09
C GLN A 286 -20.57 -21.20 6.53
N LYS A 287 -21.02 -20.41 7.50
CA LYS A 287 -20.93 -20.73 8.94
C LYS A 287 -22.27 -20.53 9.65
N GLY A 288 -22.55 -21.41 10.63
CA GLY A 288 -23.76 -21.34 11.46
C GLY A 288 -23.58 -20.41 12.65
N CYS A 289 -24.67 -19.76 13.09
CA CYS A 289 -24.61 -18.81 14.21
C CYS A 289 -24.47 -19.52 15.57
N PRO A 290 -23.82 -18.90 16.58
CA PRO A 290 -23.19 -17.58 16.52
C PRO A 290 -21.89 -17.62 15.71
N THR A 291 -21.65 -16.60 14.89
CA THR A 291 -20.50 -16.54 13.98
C THR A 291 -19.72 -15.24 14.19
N VAL A 292 -18.39 -15.30 14.14
CA VAL A 292 -17.52 -14.12 14.10
C VAL A 292 -16.32 -14.34 13.16
N GLN A 293 -15.96 -13.30 12.40
CA GLN A 293 -14.90 -13.39 11.41
C GLN A 293 -14.11 -12.08 11.31
N ILE A 294 -12.78 -12.16 11.30
CA ILE A 294 -11.91 -11.04 10.90
C ILE A 294 -11.74 -11.08 9.38
N HIS A 295 -11.87 -9.91 8.76
CA HIS A 295 -11.77 -9.73 7.31
C HIS A 295 -10.63 -8.78 6.95
N HIS A 296 -9.90 -9.12 5.89
CA HIS A 296 -9.08 -8.14 5.20
C HIS A 296 -9.94 -7.46 4.13
N THR A 297 -10.07 -6.14 4.20
CA THR A 297 -10.95 -5.38 3.28
C THR A 297 -10.42 -5.25 1.84
N GLY A 298 -9.20 -5.73 1.57
CA GLY A 298 -8.52 -5.50 0.28
C GLY A 298 -7.92 -4.10 0.14
N LYS A 299 -8.10 -3.22 1.13
CA LYS A 299 -7.48 -1.88 1.20
C LYS A 299 -6.55 -1.75 2.41
N SER A 300 -5.81 -2.82 2.70
CA SER A 300 -4.87 -2.91 3.83
C SER A 300 -5.51 -2.53 5.17
N HIS A 301 -6.73 -3.00 5.42
CA HIS A 301 -7.49 -2.67 6.63
C HIS A 301 -8.22 -3.91 7.13
N TRP A 302 -8.29 -4.06 8.45
CA TRP A 302 -8.91 -5.17 9.15
C TRP A 302 -10.22 -4.73 9.79
N VAL A 303 -11.26 -5.55 9.62
CA VAL A 303 -12.57 -5.36 10.27
C VAL A 303 -13.08 -6.69 10.83
N THR A 304 -14.06 -6.63 11.72
CA THR A 304 -14.71 -7.83 12.29
C THR A 304 -16.16 -7.88 11.88
N SER A 305 -16.63 -9.01 11.36
CA SER A 305 -18.06 -9.28 11.21
C SER A 305 -18.56 -10.26 12.26
N LEU A 306 -19.82 -10.14 12.64
CA LEU A 306 -20.47 -11.10 13.55
C LEU A 306 -21.96 -11.25 13.27
N GLN A 307 -22.51 -12.39 13.65
CA GLN A 307 -23.94 -12.68 13.64
C GLN A 307 -24.31 -13.50 14.87
N SER A 308 -25.23 -12.98 15.69
CA SER A 308 -25.80 -13.70 16.84
C SER A 308 -26.88 -14.68 16.40
N VAL A 309 -27.16 -15.70 17.23
CA VAL A 309 -28.15 -16.76 16.96
C VAL A 309 -29.53 -16.20 16.58
N ASN A 310 -29.96 -15.13 17.26
CA ASN A 310 -31.30 -14.55 17.08
C ASN A 310 -31.32 -13.35 16.13
N ASP A 311 -30.17 -12.94 15.59
CA ASP A 311 -30.07 -11.77 14.73
C ASP A 311 -30.16 -12.16 13.26
N GLN A 312 -31.13 -11.56 12.55
CA GLN A 312 -31.24 -11.71 11.09
C GLN A 312 -30.26 -10.83 10.32
N CYS A 313 -29.61 -9.89 11.00
CA CYS A 313 -28.62 -8.96 10.45
C CYS A 313 -27.21 -9.32 10.88
N ILE A 314 -26.25 -9.03 10.01
CA ILE A 314 -24.82 -9.17 10.26
C ILE A 314 -24.28 -7.83 10.71
N TYR A 315 -23.45 -7.82 11.73
CA TYR A 315 -22.78 -6.61 12.20
C TYR A 315 -21.36 -6.57 11.66
N VAL A 316 -20.89 -5.39 11.24
CA VAL A 316 -19.50 -5.16 10.83
C VAL A 316 -18.93 -4.05 11.69
N LEU A 317 -17.90 -4.39 12.46
CA LEU A 317 -17.21 -3.52 13.40
C LEU A 317 -15.93 -3.02 12.73
N ASP A 318 -15.88 -1.71 12.49
CA ASP A 318 -14.77 -1.03 11.84
C ASP A 318 -14.25 0.08 12.76
N SER A 319 -13.04 -0.10 13.29
CA SER A 319 -12.40 0.85 14.20
C SER A 319 -11.82 2.08 13.50
N PHE A 320 -11.77 2.13 12.17
CA PHE A 320 -11.10 3.20 11.42
C PHE A 320 -12.07 4.06 10.61
N SER A 321 -13.06 3.45 9.95
CA SER A 321 -13.91 4.10 8.97
C SER A 321 -14.82 5.18 9.57
N LYS A 322 -14.94 6.30 8.84
CA LYS A 322 -15.91 7.37 9.09
C LYS A 322 -17.10 7.33 8.14
N THR A 323 -16.93 6.67 7.00
CA THR A 323 -17.87 6.69 5.87
C THR A 323 -18.79 5.48 5.86
N PHE A 324 -18.52 4.47 6.69
CA PHE A 324 -19.29 3.22 6.77
C PHE A 324 -19.44 2.52 5.41
N THR A 325 -18.48 2.74 4.50
CA THR A 325 -18.46 2.14 3.16
C THR A 325 -17.72 0.81 3.19
N LEU A 326 -18.35 -0.27 2.75
CA LEU A 326 -17.66 -1.55 2.57
C LEU A 326 -16.97 -1.58 1.22
N THR A 327 -15.88 -2.33 1.16
CA THR A 327 -15.18 -2.59 -0.09
C THR A 327 -15.86 -3.74 -0.83
N PRO A 328 -15.72 -3.80 -2.16
CA PRO A 328 -16.15 -4.97 -2.95
C PRO A 328 -15.60 -6.31 -2.43
N SER A 329 -14.32 -6.34 -2.03
CA SER A 329 -13.71 -7.54 -1.44
C SER A 329 -14.43 -7.96 -0.16
N LEU A 330 -14.82 -7.01 0.70
CA LEU A 330 -15.57 -7.29 1.91
C LEU A 330 -17.00 -7.77 1.59
N ASP A 331 -17.67 -7.20 0.59
CA ASP A 331 -19.01 -7.64 0.17
C ASP A 331 -19.02 -9.10 -0.25
N ILE A 332 -18.04 -9.50 -1.08
CA ILE A 332 -17.88 -10.90 -1.53
C ILE A 332 -17.65 -11.83 -0.33
N GLN A 333 -16.80 -11.44 0.62
CA GLN A 333 -16.53 -12.24 1.82
C GLN A 333 -17.77 -12.39 2.70
N LEU A 334 -18.51 -11.31 2.96
CA LEU A 334 -19.72 -11.35 3.78
C LEU A 334 -20.81 -12.22 3.14
N ALA A 335 -21.04 -12.06 1.83
CA ALA A 335 -21.97 -12.90 1.08
C ALA A 335 -21.55 -14.39 1.11
N ALA A 336 -20.27 -14.69 0.97
CA ALA A 336 -19.76 -16.06 1.04
C ALA A 336 -20.02 -16.75 2.39
N ILE A 337 -19.92 -16.01 3.50
CA ILE A 337 -20.12 -16.57 4.85
C ILE A 337 -21.60 -16.62 5.22
N TYR A 338 -22.38 -15.60 4.87
CA TYR A 338 -23.71 -15.37 5.44
C TYR A 338 -24.87 -15.39 4.42
N GLY A 339 -24.56 -15.38 3.11
CA GLY A 339 -25.52 -15.17 2.02
C GLY A 339 -26.12 -16.44 1.41
N HIS A 340 -25.58 -17.62 1.69
CA HIS A 340 -26.10 -18.86 1.13
C HIS A 340 -27.60 -19.08 1.45
N GLY A 341 -28.38 -19.39 0.42
CA GLY A 341 -29.84 -19.56 0.50
C GLY A 341 -30.64 -18.26 0.68
N LYS A 342 -30.01 -17.08 0.62
CA LYS A 342 -30.67 -15.78 0.80
C LYS A 342 -30.59 -14.96 -0.49
N LYS A 343 -31.66 -14.21 -0.78
CA LYS A 343 -31.66 -13.22 -1.88
C LYS A 343 -30.83 -11.99 -1.57
N HIS A 344 -30.75 -11.61 -0.30
CA HIS A 344 -29.92 -10.50 0.19
C HIS A 344 -29.54 -10.73 1.64
N ILE A 345 -28.47 -10.07 2.08
CA ILE A 345 -28.07 -9.99 3.48
C ILE A 345 -28.12 -8.55 3.99
N SER A 346 -28.64 -8.37 5.20
CA SER A 346 -28.71 -7.07 5.87
C SER A 346 -27.50 -6.86 6.76
N ILE A 347 -26.74 -5.80 6.49
CA ILE A 347 -25.55 -5.41 7.23
C ILE A 347 -25.84 -4.21 8.12
N LYS A 348 -25.41 -4.28 9.37
CA LYS A 348 -25.42 -3.20 10.34
C LYS A 348 -23.99 -2.81 10.69
N LEU A 349 -23.72 -1.51 10.67
CA LEU A 349 -22.41 -0.92 10.87
C LEU A 349 -22.48 0.01 12.09
N PRO A 350 -22.33 -0.55 13.30
CA PRO A 350 -22.31 0.24 14.52
C PRO A 350 -21.04 1.10 14.59
N GLU A 351 -21.19 2.31 15.12
CA GLU A 351 -20.06 3.18 15.42
C GLU A 351 -19.35 2.70 16.69
N VAL A 352 -18.41 1.76 16.53
CA VAL A 352 -17.56 1.26 17.63
C VAL A 352 -16.48 2.28 18.03
N GLN A 353 -15.74 2.00 19.09
CA GLN A 353 -14.59 2.84 19.45
C GLN A 353 -13.61 2.92 18.30
N ARG A 354 -13.25 4.16 17.96
CA ARG A 354 -12.28 4.45 16.92
C ARG A 354 -10.86 4.23 17.45
N GLN A 355 -10.04 3.57 16.66
CA GLN A 355 -8.62 3.46 16.94
C GLN A 355 -7.96 4.86 16.85
N PRO A 356 -6.95 5.17 17.68
CA PRO A 356 -6.32 6.49 17.70
C PRO A 356 -5.30 6.72 16.58
N ASN A 357 -4.94 5.69 15.80
CA ASN A 357 -3.87 5.72 14.81
C ASN A 357 -4.23 4.96 13.52
N GLY A 358 -3.30 4.85 12.57
CA GLY A 358 -3.53 4.18 11.28
C GLY A 358 -3.16 2.70 11.23
N TYR A 359 -2.64 2.10 12.30
CA TYR A 359 -1.98 0.78 12.26
C TYR A 359 -2.59 -0.26 13.21
N ASP A 360 -3.49 0.13 14.11
CA ASP A 360 -4.09 -0.76 15.12
C ASP A 360 -5.37 -1.47 14.68
N CYS A 361 -5.79 -1.37 13.42
CA CYS A 361 -7.03 -2.00 12.94
C CYS A 361 -7.06 -3.53 13.17
N GLY A 362 -5.90 -4.20 13.07
CA GLY A 362 -5.78 -5.62 13.41
C GLY A 362 -5.99 -5.91 14.89
N VAL A 363 -5.41 -5.08 15.77
CA VAL A 363 -5.53 -5.23 17.24
C VAL A 363 -6.97 -5.00 17.68
N TYR A 364 -7.61 -3.94 17.17
CA TYR A 364 -9.02 -3.65 17.45
C TYR A 364 -9.96 -4.72 16.87
N SER A 365 -9.64 -5.30 15.71
CA SER A 365 -10.42 -6.42 15.16
C SER A 365 -10.36 -7.64 16.08
N ILE A 366 -9.19 -8.00 16.59
CA ILE A 366 -9.05 -9.09 17.57
C ILE A 366 -9.84 -8.78 18.85
N ALA A 367 -9.71 -7.56 19.38
CA ALA A 367 -10.39 -7.15 20.60
C ALA A 367 -11.93 -7.19 20.45
N ASN A 368 -12.46 -6.66 19.35
CA ASN A 368 -13.89 -6.71 19.04
C ASN A 368 -14.40 -8.14 18.87
N LEU A 369 -13.64 -9.00 18.20
CA LEU A 369 -13.96 -10.42 18.06
C LEU A 369 -13.98 -11.13 19.43
N LEU A 370 -13.05 -10.82 20.32
CA LEU A 370 -13.01 -11.39 21.68
C LEU A 370 -14.17 -10.93 22.54
N GLU A 371 -14.58 -9.67 22.45
CA GLU A 371 -15.76 -9.19 23.19
C GLU A 371 -17.01 -9.98 22.83
N PHE A 372 -17.22 -10.25 21.54
CA PHE A 372 -18.31 -11.12 21.10
C PHE A 372 -18.19 -12.54 21.68
N CYS A 373 -16.98 -13.09 21.71
CA CYS A 373 -16.72 -14.43 22.24
C CYS A 373 -17.00 -14.53 23.75
N PHE A 374 -16.50 -13.59 24.54
CA PHE A 374 -16.71 -13.55 25.98
C PHE A 374 -18.17 -13.25 26.37
N ASN A 375 -18.94 -12.62 25.49
CA ASN A 375 -20.37 -12.40 25.67
C ASN A 375 -21.22 -13.58 25.17
N GLY A 376 -20.63 -14.78 25.03
CA GLY A 376 -21.35 -16.00 24.66
C GLY A 376 -21.88 -15.99 23.22
N GLY A 377 -21.27 -15.23 22.32
CA GLY A 377 -21.73 -15.10 20.94
C GLY A 377 -23.02 -14.25 20.82
N THR A 378 -23.21 -13.30 21.75
CA THR A 378 -24.33 -12.36 21.70
C THR A 378 -23.84 -10.93 21.47
N SER A 379 -24.52 -10.23 20.56
CA SER A 379 -24.30 -8.81 20.28
C SER A 379 -25.18 -7.95 21.16
N ASN A 380 -24.59 -7.28 22.16
CA ASN A 380 -25.26 -6.21 22.89
C ASN A 380 -24.56 -4.87 22.63
N PHE A 381 -24.94 -4.20 21.53
CA PHE A 381 -24.40 -2.89 21.14
C PHE A 381 -25.06 -1.72 21.87
N LYS A 382 -25.57 -1.92 23.10
CA LYS A 382 -26.18 -0.83 23.87
C LYS A 382 -25.17 0.27 24.19
N ASN A 383 -23.92 -0.11 24.48
CA ASN A 383 -22.83 0.81 24.81
C ASN A 383 -21.62 0.52 23.93
N LYS A 384 -20.81 1.56 23.64
CA LYS A 384 -19.50 1.38 23.00
C LYS A 384 -18.54 0.74 24.00
N THR A 385 -17.86 -0.34 23.61
CA THR A 385 -16.72 -0.85 24.38
C THR A 385 -15.60 0.19 24.36
N ALA A 386 -15.06 0.53 25.52
CA ALA A 386 -13.99 1.50 25.68
C ALA A 386 -12.67 0.77 26.00
N PHE A 387 -12.00 0.25 24.98
CA PHE A 387 -10.64 -0.26 25.07
C PHE A 387 -9.65 0.83 25.50
N GLU A 388 -8.72 0.46 26.36
CA GLU A 388 -7.57 1.27 26.72
C GLU A 388 -6.47 1.06 25.67
N PRO A 389 -6.17 2.04 24.79
CA PRO A 389 -5.23 1.83 23.69
C PRO A 389 -3.81 1.52 24.19
N THR A 390 -3.45 2.11 25.33
CA THR A 390 -2.18 1.86 26.02
C THR A 390 -2.18 0.43 26.54
N GLY A 391 -1.27 -0.42 26.04
CA GLY A 391 -1.12 -1.79 26.51
C GLY A 391 -1.89 -2.87 25.72
N MET A 392 -2.74 -2.52 24.74
CA MET A 392 -3.41 -3.55 23.91
C MET A 392 -2.40 -4.47 23.19
N ARG A 393 -1.31 -3.91 22.67
CA ARG A 393 -0.27 -4.68 21.96
C ARG A 393 0.55 -5.57 22.89
N GLU A 394 0.90 -5.06 24.07
CA GLU A 394 1.57 -5.85 25.12
C GLU A 394 0.66 -7.00 25.58
N HIS A 395 -0.63 -6.72 25.76
CA HIS A 395 -1.63 -7.74 26.07
C HIS A 395 -1.76 -8.80 24.99
N LEU A 396 -1.73 -8.40 23.71
CA LEU A 396 -1.74 -9.32 22.57
C LEU A 396 -0.54 -10.28 22.60
N ILE A 397 0.66 -9.76 22.85
CA ILE A 397 1.90 -10.56 22.99
C ILE A 397 1.73 -11.57 24.12
N LYS A 398 1.28 -11.11 25.29
CA LYS A 398 1.05 -11.98 26.46
C LYS A 398 0.04 -13.08 26.17
N CYS A 399 -1.08 -12.77 25.49
CA CYS A 399 -2.08 -13.78 25.12
C CYS A 399 -1.52 -14.81 24.13
N LEU A 400 -0.71 -14.38 23.17
CA LEU A 400 -0.05 -15.28 22.21
C LEU A 400 0.94 -16.22 22.91
N GLU A 401 1.75 -15.70 23.83
CA GLU A 401 2.73 -16.48 24.60
C GLU A 401 2.07 -17.47 25.56
N LEU A 402 0.95 -17.08 26.18
CA LEU A 402 0.17 -17.98 27.04
C LEU A 402 -0.64 -19.01 26.24
N GLY A 403 -0.82 -18.81 24.93
CA GLY A 403 -1.72 -19.64 24.11
C GLY A 403 -3.18 -19.53 24.55
N TYR A 404 -3.55 -18.41 25.19
CA TYR A 404 -4.87 -18.17 25.78
C TYR A 404 -5.16 -16.67 25.78
N PHE A 405 -6.29 -16.26 25.20
CA PHE A 405 -6.77 -14.88 25.26
C PHE A 405 -7.65 -14.61 26.47
N SER A 406 -7.36 -13.48 27.14
CA SER A 406 -8.27 -12.80 28.07
C SER A 406 -8.80 -11.52 27.42
N LYS A 407 -9.85 -10.91 28.00
CA LYS A 407 -10.39 -9.64 27.53
C LYS A 407 -9.29 -8.58 27.42
N PHE A 408 -9.33 -7.78 26.36
CA PHE A 408 -8.40 -6.68 26.20
C PHE A 408 -8.62 -5.60 27.29
N PRO A 409 -7.59 -4.82 27.65
CA PRO A 409 -7.72 -3.70 28.59
C PRO A 409 -8.85 -2.75 28.20
N GLN A 410 -9.67 -2.36 29.17
CA GLN A 410 -10.81 -1.46 28.99
C GLN A 410 -10.84 -0.41 30.08
N SER A 411 -11.22 0.81 29.72
CA SER A 411 -11.47 1.90 30.64
C SER A 411 -12.83 1.72 31.33
N LEU A 412 -12.86 1.92 32.65
CA LEU A 412 -14.10 1.86 33.46
C LEU A 412 -15.11 2.96 33.07
N ASN A 413 -14.65 4.04 32.44
CA ASN A 413 -15.47 5.15 31.97
C ASN A 413 -16.06 4.85 30.58
N SER A 414 -17.03 3.94 30.52
CA SER A 414 -17.89 3.83 29.33
C SER A 414 -19.01 4.85 29.44
N CYS A 415 -19.01 5.87 28.56
CA CYS A 415 -20.19 6.73 28.40
C CYS A 415 -21.33 5.89 27.83
N ALA A 416 -22.54 6.08 28.37
CA ALA A 416 -23.79 5.49 27.88
C ALA A 416 -24.27 6.16 26.57
N ASP A 417 -23.35 6.40 25.64
CA ASP A 417 -23.69 6.97 24.34
C ASP A 417 -24.33 5.89 23.49
N SER A 418 -25.56 6.15 23.05
CA SER A 418 -26.27 5.28 22.11
C SER A 418 -25.41 5.06 20.87
N VAL A 419 -25.18 3.79 20.51
CA VAL A 419 -24.38 3.43 19.33
C VAL A 419 -25.13 3.81 18.05
N LYS A 420 -24.60 4.78 17.31
CA LYS A 420 -25.10 5.11 15.97
C LYS A 420 -24.93 3.89 15.05
N MET A 421 -25.95 3.62 14.25
CA MET A 421 -26.04 2.41 13.43
C MET A 421 -26.30 2.79 11.98
N HIS A 422 -25.45 2.32 11.06
CA HIS A 422 -25.69 2.45 9.62
C HIS A 422 -26.13 1.10 9.06
N THR A 423 -27.07 1.12 8.12
CA THR A 423 -27.58 -0.11 7.51
C THR A 423 -27.22 -0.16 6.03
N ARG A 424 -26.80 -1.33 5.56
CA ARG A 424 -26.55 -1.60 4.15
C ARG A 424 -27.14 -2.97 3.78
N LYS A 425 -27.46 -3.16 2.51
CA LYS A 425 -27.84 -4.47 1.95
C LYS A 425 -26.80 -4.91 0.93
N ILE A 426 -26.53 -6.20 0.89
CA ILE A 426 -25.76 -6.85 -0.18
C ILE A 426 -26.72 -7.81 -0.86
N GLU A 427 -26.92 -7.62 -2.17
CA GLU A 427 -27.73 -8.51 -2.99
C GLU A 427 -26.96 -9.81 -3.26
N CYS A 428 -27.65 -10.94 -3.19
CA CYS A 428 -27.14 -12.30 -3.34
C CYS A 428 -28.06 -13.08 -4.28
N SER A 429 -28.44 -12.48 -5.40
CA SER A 429 -29.49 -12.98 -6.30
C SER A 429 -29.19 -14.32 -6.96
N CYS A 430 -27.90 -14.69 -7.06
CA CYS A 430 -27.47 -15.98 -7.61
C CYS A 430 -27.69 -17.13 -6.63
N VAL A 431 -27.94 -18.33 -7.15
CA VAL A 431 -28.04 -19.57 -6.36
C VAL A 431 -26.77 -19.89 -5.56
N CYS A 432 -25.61 -19.41 -5.99
CA CYS A 432 -24.35 -19.57 -5.26
C CYS A 432 -24.25 -18.68 -4.00
N GLY A 433 -25.20 -17.75 -3.80
CA GLY A 433 -25.25 -16.84 -2.65
C GLY A 433 -24.17 -15.75 -2.66
N LYS A 434 -23.46 -15.57 -3.77
CA LYS A 434 -22.43 -14.52 -3.96
C LYS A 434 -23.06 -13.24 -4.54
N PRO A 435 -22.40 -12.07 -4.39
CA PRO A 435 -22.93 -10.81 -4.87
C PRO A 435 -22.67 -10.61 -6.37
N ASP A 436 -23.42 -9.69 -6.98
CA ASP A 436 -23.28 -9.27 -8.37
C ASP A 436 -21.88 -8.74 -8.71
N ILE A 437 -21.20 -8.10 -7.75
CA ILE A 437 -19.86 -7.54 -7.96
C ILE A 437 -18.76 -8.60 -8.19
N LEU A 438 -19.04 -9.89 -7.92
CA LEU A 438 -18.08 -10.97 -8.11
C LEU A 438 -17.76 -11.20 -9.59
N GLU A 439 -18.79 -11.24 -10.42
CA GLU A 439 -18.72 -11.63 -11.83
C GLU A 439 -19.97 -11.12 -12.56
N ASN A 440 -19.91 -10.98 -13.88
CA ASN A 440 -21.07 -10.71 -14.71
C ASN A 440 -22.22 -11.70 -14.43
N MET A 441 -23.45 -11.19 -14.45
CA MET A 441 -24.66 -11.97 -14.24
C MET A 441 -25.51 -12.04 -15.50
N PHE A 442 -26.15 -13.18 -15.73
CA PHE A 442 -27.20 -13.36 -16.70
C PHE A 442 -28.57 -13.35 -16.02
N GLY A 443 -29.51 -12.61 -16.57
CA GLY A 443 -30.91 -12.59 -16.16
C GLY A 443 -31.74 -13.52 -17.04
N CYS A 444 -32.70 -14.23 -16.45
CA CYS A 444 -33.65 -15.00 -17.24
C CYS A 444 -34.66 -14.05 -17.88
N GLU A 445 -34.72 -14.02 -19.21
CA GLU A 445 -35.68 -13.19 -19.95
C GLU A 445 -37.04 -13.87 -20.20
N GLY A 446 -37.17 -15.14 -19.80
CA GLY A 446 -38.40 -15.92 -19.93
C GLY A 446 -39.63 -15.21 -19.33
N LYS A 447 -40.75 -15.26 -20.06
CA LYS A 447 -42.04 -14.68 -19.65
C LYS A 447 -43.08 -15.78 -19.47
N ARG A 448 -43.87 -15.70 -18.39
CA ARG A 448 -45.11 -16.47 -18.22
C ARG A 448 -46.26 -15.47 -18.10
N GLY A 449 -47.04 -15.34 -19.18
CA GLY A 449 -48.06 -14.30 -19.29
C GLY A 449 -47.43 -12.90 -19.26
N ARG A 450 -47.86 -12.05 -18.30
CA ARG A 450 -47.33 -10.68 -18.12
C ARG A 450 -46.14 -10.57 -17.15
N VAL A 451 -45.70 -11.68 -16.55
CA VAL A 451 -44.61 -11.68 -15.56
C VAL A 451 -43.30 -12.11 -16.22
N THR A 452 -42.30 -11.22 -16.19
CA THR A 452 -40.92 -11.53 -16.59
C THR A 452 -40.21 -12.23 -15.44
N CYS A 453 -39.40 -13.23 -15.75
CA CYS A 453 -38.56 -13.90 -14.76
C CYS A 453 -37.58 -12.90 -14.12
N SER A 454 -37.36 -13.03 -12.81
CA SER A 454 -36.45 -12.18 -12.03
C SER A 454 -35.24 -12.96 -11.51
N LYS A 455 -34.99 -14.15 -12.07
CA LYS A 455 -33.83 -14.96 -11.70
C LYS A 455 -32.58 -14.41 -12.38
N TRP A 456 -31.53 -14.23 -11.59
CA TRP A 456 -30.20 -13.82 -12.03
C TRP A 456 -29.18 -14.84 -11.55
N VAL A 457 -28.23 -15.21 -12.39
CA VAL A 457 -27.13 -16.12 -12.04
C VAL A 457 -25.81 -15.58 -12.55
N HIS A 458 -24.71 -15.84 -11.86
CA HIS A 458 -23.38 -15.54 -12.40
C HIS A 458 -23.14 -16.32 -13.69
N GLN A 459 -22.34 -15.77 -14.59
CA GLN A 459 -21.97 -16.41 -15.84
C GLN A 459 -21.40 -17.83 -15.59
N SER A 460 -20.47 -17.97 -14.63
CA SER A 460 -19.94 -19.26 -14.18
C SER A 460 -20.99 -20.22 -13.60
N CYS A 461 -22.10 -19.72 -13.05
CA CYS A 461 -23.18 -20.52 -12.45
C CYS A 461 -24.29 -20.89 -13.45
N SER A 462 -24.26 -20.34 -14.66
CA SER A 462 -25.34 -20.49 -15.64
C SER A 462 -25.25 -21.78 -16.46
N ASN A 463 -24.06 -22.41 -16.48
CA ASN A 463 -23.69 -23.57 -17.31
C ASN A 463 -23.97 -23.40 -18.81
N VAL A 464 -24.04 -22.16 -19.32
CA VAL A 464 -24.25 -21.86 -20.74
C VAL A 464 -23.34 -20.73 -21.23
N LEU A 465 -23.02 -20.77 -22.52
CA LEU A 465 -22.29 -19.73 -23.24
C LEU A 465 -23.30 -18.97 -24.13
N GLY A 466 -24.08 -18.03 -23.55
CA GLY A 466 -25.07 -17.25 -24.29
C GLY A 466 -26.29 -16.85 -23.46
N ASP A 467 -27.40 -16.55 -24.13
CA ASP A 467 -28.68 -16.20 -23.48
C ASP A 467 -29.11 -17.29 -22.50
N TRP A 468 -29.39 -16.89 -21.25
CA TRP A 468 -29.74 -17.83 -20.19
C TRP A 468 -31.24 -17.83 -19.91
N LEU A 469 -31.85 -19.01 -19.94
CA LEU A 469 -33.17 -19.27 -19.35
C LEU A 469 -32.99 -20.10 -18.08
N CYS A 470 -33.79 -19.81 -17.05
CA CYS A 470 -33.82 -20.64 -15.85
C CYS A 470 -34.47 -22.00 -16.13
N ASP A 471 -34.20 -23.01 -15.32
CA ASP A 471 -34.66 -24.39 -15.55
C ASP A 471 -36.19 -24.49 -15.76
N GLU A 472 -36.96 -23.72 -14.99
CA GLU A 472 -38.43 -23.63 -15.13
C GLU A 472 -38.88 -23.10 -16.50
N HIS A 473 -38.09 -22.26 -17.16
CA HIS A 473 -38.38 -21.76 -18.49
C HIS A 473 -37.72 -22.61 -19.59
N ARG A 474 -36.57 -23.26 -19.32
CA ARG A 474 -35.97 -24.24 -20.24
C ARG A 474 -36.88 -25.45 -20.43
N SER A 475 -37.55 -25.92 -19.37
CA SER A 475 -38.46 -27.07 -19.45
C SER A 475 -39.78 -26.78 -20.17
N THR A 476 -40.03 -25.53 -20.56
CA THR A 476 -41.26 -25.09 -21.24
C THR A 476 -41.04 -24.67 -22.70
N VAL A 477 -39.79 -24.72 -23.17
CA VAL A 477 -39.38 -24.57 -24.57
C VAL A 477 -39.10 -25.97 -25.11
#